data_AF-A0AAD7GFP9-F1
#
_entry.id   AF-A0AAD7GFP9-F1
#
_cell.length_a   1.000
_cell.length_b   1.000
_cell.length_c   1.000
_cell.angle_alpha   90.00
_cell.angle_beta   90.00
_cell.angle_gamma   90.00
#
_symmetry.space_group_name_H-M   'P 1'
#
loop_
_entity.id
_entity.type
_entity.pdbx_description
1 polymer ?
#
loop_
_entity_poly.entity_id
_entity_poly.type
_entity_poly.pdbx_seq_one_letter_code
_entity_poly.pdbx_strand_id
1 'polypeptide(L)' 'MDNDAPQVAGDVYEHLFKTSPPNHTQAAEALHMEITRLQEQSDRKKSFLDWVPFIYVGA' A
#
# COMPACT_ATOMS: atom_id res chain seq x y z
N MET A 1 -10.44 -8.31 4.37
CA MET A 1 -10.38 -8.52 2.92
C MET A 1 -11.48 -7.72 2.25
N ASP A 2 -11.12 -7.03 1.16
CA ASP A 2 -11.77 -5.91 0.46
C ASP A 2 -11.90 -4.56 1.18
N ASN A 3 -12.20 -4.52 2.48
CA ASN A 3 -12.32 -3.22 3.18
C ASN A 3 -11.03 -2.39 3.20
N ASP A 4 -9.86 -3.05 3.19
CA ASP A 4 -8.57 -2.37 3.23
C ASP A 4 -8.08 -1.97 1.82
N ALA A 5 -8.63 -2.55 0.76
CA ALA A 5 -8.11 -2.37 -0.59
C ALA A 5 -8.31 -0.94 -1.15
N PRO A 6 -9.49 -0.30 -0.99
CA PRO A 6 -9.66 1.10 -1.37
C PRO A 6 -8.73 2.04 -0.62
N GLN A 7 -8.47 1.75 0.67
CA GLN A 7 -7.57 2.56 1.50
C GLN A 7 -6.12 2.43 1.02
N VAL A 8 -5.61 1.21 0.85
CA VAL A 8 -4.24 0.98 0.31
C VAL A 8 -4.05 1.67 -1.03
N ALA A 9 -5.02 1.52 -1.95
CA ALA A 9 -4.93 2.14 -3.26
C ALA A 9 -4.89 3.68 -3.16
N GLY A 10 -5.75 4.26 -2.32
CA GLY A 10 -5.78 5.70 -2.07
C GLY A 10 -4.44 6.22 -1.55
N ASP A 11 -3.91 5.57 -0.51
CA ASP A 11 -2.66 5.98 0.13
C ASP A 11 -1.46 5.85 -0.82
N VAL A 12 -1.39 4.77 -1.62
CA VAL A 12 -0.35 4.57 -2.64
C VAL A 12 -0.41 5.67 -3.71
N TYR A 13 -1.60 6.00 -4.22
CA TYR A 13 -1.73 7.08 -5.18
C TYR A 13 -1.42 8.44 -4.57
N GLU A 14 -1.83 8.73 -3.34
CA GLU A 14 -1.46 9.98 -2.67
C GLU A 14 0.05 10.13 -2.56
N HIS A 15 0.78 9.06 -2.25
CA HIS A 15 2.23 9.05 -2.21
C HIS A 15 2.86 9.35 -3.58
N LEU A 16 2.40 8.68 -4.64
CA LEU A 16 2.96 8.80 -5.99
C LEU A 16 2.70 10.16 -6.63
N PHE A 17 1.56 10.78 -6.30
CA PHE A 17 1.14 12.07 -6.85
C PHE A 17 1.52 13.26 -5.96
N LYS A 18 2.26 13.03 -4.86
CA LYS A 18 2.75 14.09 -3.96
C LYS A 18 3.72 15.06 -4.63
N THR A 19 4.43 14.59 -5.66
CA THR A 19 5.34 15.42 -6.48
C THR A 19 4.83 15.54 -7.91
N SER A 20 5.18 16.63 -8.59
CA SER A 20 4.90 16.82 -10.01
C SER A 20 6.21 16.87 -10.81
N PRO A 21 6.42 15.99 -11.81
CA PRO A 21 5.54 14.89 -12.23
C PRO A 21 5.47 13.75 -11.20
N PRO A 22 4.42 12.89 -11.27
CA PRO A 22 4.30 11.73 -10.38
C PRO A 22 5.49 10.80 -10.50
N ASN A 23 6.01 10.32 -9.38
CA ASN A 23 7.21 9.49 -9.36
C ASN A 23 6.85 8.00 -9.30
N HIS A 24 6.62 7.37 -10.46
CA HIS A 24 6.31 5.95 -10.56
C HIS A 24 7.38 5.01 -9.97
N THR A 25 8.64 5.45 -9.88
CA THR A 25 9.72 4.62 -9.29
C THR A 25 9.54 4.37 -7.78
N GLN A 26 8.69 5.17 -7.12
CA GLN A 26 8.36 5.01 -5.71
C GLN A 26 7.17 4.07 -5.47
N ALA A 27 6.58 3.45 -6.50
CA ALA A 27 5.39 2.63 -6.33
C ALA A 27 5.62 1.41 -5.42
N ALA A 28 6.81 0.81 -5.47
CA ALA A 28 7.19 -0.26 -4.55
C ALA A 28 7.33 0.25 -3.10
N GLU A 29 7.94 1.41 -2.91
CA GLU A 29 8.15 2.04 -1.60
C GLU A 29 6.81 2.46 -0.98
N ALA A 30 5.96 3.15 -1.75
CA ALA A 30 4.63 3.54 -1.36
C ALA A 30 3.80 2.32 -0.91
N LEU A 31 3.79 1.25 -1.69
CA LEU A 31 3.06 0.03 -1.33
C LEU A 31 3.61 -0.60 -0.04
N HIS A 32 4.94 -0.63 0.13
CA HIS A 32 5.57 -1.18 1.33
C HIS A 32 5.22 -0.38 2.59
N MET A 33 5.26 0.95 2.50
CA MET A 33 4.93 1.84 3.62
C MET A 33 3.48 1.64 4.07
N GLU A 34 2.53 1.59 3.14
CA GLU A 34 1.11 1.51 3.48
C GLU A 34 0.70 0.13 4.03
N ILE A 35 1.30 -0.95 3.51
CA ILE A 35 1.12 -2.29 4.09
C ILE A 35 1.66 -2.33 5.52
N THR A 36 2.84 -1.75 5.77
CA THR A 36 3.45 -1.71 7.10
C THR A 36 2.58 -0.91 8.08
N ARG A 37 2.09 0.26 7.65
CA ARG A 37 1.18 1.09 8.44
C ARG A 37 -0.13 0.36 8.81
N LEU A 38 -0.72 -0.35 7.86
CA LEU A 38 -1.94 -1.13 8.10
C LEU A 38 -1.72 -2.35 9.00
N GLN A 39 -0.51 -2.94 8.97
CA GLN A 39 -0.11 -4.00 9.90
C GLN A 39 -0.01 -3.46 11.33
N GLU A 40 0.59 -2.28 11.51
CA GLU A 40 0.76 -1.62 12.81
C GLU A 40 -0.56 -1.12 13.41
N GLN A 41 -1.49 -0.65 12.57
CA GLN A 41 -2.80 -0.13 13.01
C GLN A 41 -3.86 -1.20 13.24
N SER A 42 -3.63 -2.45 12.80
CA SER A 42 -4.61 -3.51 13.03
C SER A 42 -4.54 -4.02 14.46
N ASP A 43 -5.51 -3.64 15.29
CA ASP A 43 -5.78 -4.23 16.61
C ASP A 43 -6.03 -5.75 16.56
N ARG A 44 -6.21 -6.31 15.37
CA ARG A 44 -6.35 -7.74 15.11
C ARG A 44 -5.07 -8.25 14.47
N LYS A 45 -4.53 -9.37 14.96
CA LYS A 45 -3.52 -10.16 14.22
C LYS A 45 -4.10 -10.57 12.87
N LYS A 46 -3.95 -9.73 11.84
CA LYS A 46 -4.24 -10.09 10.46
C LYS A 46 -3.31 -11.21 10.05
N SER A 47 -3.85 -12.22 9.38
CA SER A 47 -3.08 -13.37 8.91
C SER A 47 -2.10 -12.89 7.83
N PHE A 48 -0.98 -13.60 7.66
CA PHE A 48 -0.08 -13.39 6.51
C PHE A 48 -0.86 -13.37 5.17
N LEU A 49 -1.92 -14.18 5.08
CA LEU A 49 -2.78 -14.27 3.90
C LEU A 49 -3.56 -12.99 3.58
N ASP A 50 -3.78 -12.10 4.55
CA ASP A 50 -4.48 -10.83 4.34
C ASP A 50 -3.66 -9.83 3.51
N TRP A 51 -2.35 -10.06 3.38
CA TRP A 51 -1.41 -9.16 2.69
C TRP A 51 -0.99 -9.64 1.30
N VAL A 52 -1.15 -10.93 1.02
CA VAL A 52 -0.77 -11.56 -0.26
C VAL A 52 -1.35 -10.85 -1.50
N PRO A 53 -2.59 -10.28 -1.48
CA PRO A 53 -3.14 -9.61 -2.66
C PRO A 53 -2.42 -8.31 -3.06
N PHE A 54 -1.63 -7.70 -2.16
CA PHE A 54 -0.95 -6.44 -2.43
C PHE A 54 0.44 -6.70 -3.03
N ILE A 55 0.51 -6.75 -4.36
CA ILE A 55 1.74 -6.97 -5.12
C ILE A 55 2.05 -5.78 -6.02
N TYR A 56 3.28 -5.31 -5.99
CA TYR A 56 3.82 -4.41 -7.00
C TYR A 56 4.61 -5.23 -8.04
N VAL A 57 4.31 -5.02 -9.32
CA VAL A 57 5.05 -5.63 -10.44
C VAL A 57 5.36 -4.51 -11.44
N GLY A 58 6.63 -4.12 -11.52
CA GLY A 58 7.10 -3.03 -12.37
C GLY A 58 8.61 -2.81 -12.22
N ALA A 59 9.19 -2.00 -13.10
CA ALA A 59 10.60 -1.61 -13.11
C ALA A 59 10.77 -0.16 -12.70
#